data_AF-A0A4S3LNG2-F1
#
_entry.id   AF-A0A4S3LNG2-F1
#
_cell.length_a   1.000
_cell.length_b   1.000
_cell.length_c   1.000
_cell.angle_alpha   90.00
_cell.angle_beta   90.00
_cell.angle_gamma   90.00
#
_symmetry.space_group_name_H-M   'P 1'
#
loop_
_entity.id
_entity.type
_entity.pdbx_description
1 polymer ?
#
loop_
_entity_poly.entity_id
_entity_poly.type
_entity_poly.pdbx_seq_one_letter_code
_entity_poly.pdbx_strand_id
1 'polypeptide(L)'
;MQPFEMQGLLAGKCLPGDLIVNESIAEYLLRKLEDRNELERQLSAKTISEQNIINAFGIKGEGAHSKLVIEYVHALVAENAALKAFRPQPNGAAMMEALDVFFANEEYPEGAMSDAFDILCCKRVSTPETDAAIAEIKAQGVDEYANATIAIGEDERDLDIIYAGNQAKLFAKHLRAGRKG
;
A
#
# COMPACT_ATOMS: atom_id res chain seq x y z
N MET A 1 -8.66 4.04 -32.26
CA MET A 1 -8.39 4.45 -33.66
C MET A 1 -7.10 5.23 -33.69
N GLN A 2 -6.19 4.91 -34.60
CA GLN A 2 -4.95 5.66 -34.74
C GLN A 2 -5.22 7.06 -35.35
N PRO A 3 -4.45 8.11 -35.02
CA PRO A 3 -4.68 9.46 -35.54
C PRO A 3 -4.72 9.52 -37.08
N PHE A 4 -3.84 8.76 -37.74
CA PHE A 4 -3.74 8.72 -39.20
C PHE A 4 -4.95 8.04 -39.87
N GLU A 5 -5.53 7.01 -39.24
CA GLU A 5 -6.74 6.33 -39.74
C GLU A 5 -7.96 7.25 -39.63
N MET A 6 -8.07 7.98 -38.52
CA MET A 6 -9.14 8.94 -38.30
C MET A 6 -9.12 10.04 -39.37
N GLN A 7 -7.93 10.54 -39.66
CA GLN A 7 -7.75 11.60 -40.65
C GLN A 7 -8.04 11.12 -42.07
N GLY A 8 -7.66 9.90 -42.41
CA GLY A 8 -7.96 9.30 -43.70
C GLY A 8 -9.45 8.94 -43.87
N LEU A 9 -10.13 8.47 -42.82
CA LEU A 9 -11.58 8.25 -42.81
C LEU A 9 -12.34 9.56 -43.01
N LEU A 10 -11.98 10.61 -42.25
CA LEU A 10 -12.63 11.92 -42.34
C LEU A 10 -12.41 12.61 -43.70
N ALA A 11 -11.26 12.37 -44.33
CA ALA A 11 -10.96 12.89 -45.66
C ALA A 11 -11.50 12.01 -46.81
N GLY A 12 -12.14 10.88 -46.52
CA GLY A 12 -12.63 9.93 -47.52
C GLY A 12 -11.53 9.19 -48.29
N LYS A 13 -10.32 9.12 -47.74
CA LYS A 13 -9.13 8.54 -48.38
C LYS A 13 -8.83 7.10 -47.94
N CYS A 14 -9.37 6.65 -46.81
CA CYS A 14 -9.22 5.27 -46.37
C CYS A 14 -10.43 4.79 -45.56
N LEU A 15 -10.58 3.46 -45.44
CA LEU A 15 -11.51 2.82 -44.52
C LEU A 15 -10.75 2.32 -43.28
N PRO A 16 -11.36 2.34 -42.09
CA PRO A 16 -10.76 1.79 -40.87
C PRO A 16 -10.60 0.27 -40.98
N GLY A 17 -9.48 -0.26 -40.49
CA GLY A 17 -9.22 -1.70 -40.53
C GLY A 17 -10.15 -2.54 -39.65
N ASP A 18 -10.83 -1.91 -38.68
CA ASP A 18 -11.75 -2.55 -37.73
C ASP A 18 -13.24 -2.23 -38.02
N LEU A 19 -13.53 -1.77 -39.24
CA LEU A 19 -14.90 -1.61 -39.75
C LEU A 19 -15.54 -2.99 -39.95
N ILE A 20 -16.75 -3.18 -39.39
CA ILE A 20 -17.45 -4.46 -39.49
C ILE A 20 -18.15 -4.57 -40.86
N VAL A 21 -18.25 -5.78 -41.40
CA VAL A 21 -18.97 -6.02 -42.67
C VAL A 21 -20.43 -5.60 -42.52
N ASN A 22 -20.93 -4.83 -43.50
CA ASN A 22 -22.27 -4.22 -43.50
C ASN A 22 -22.51 -3.16 -42.41
N GLU A 23 -21.46 -2.70 -41.71
CA GLU A 23 -21.53 -1.53 -40.83
C GLU A 23 -21.37 -0.27 -41.67
N SER A 24 -22.31 0.67 -41.57
CA SER A 24 -22.18 1.99 -42.14
C SER A 24 -21.11 2.80 -41.40
N ILE A 25 -20.54 3.81 -42.07
CA ILE A 25 -19.57 4.72 -41.43
C ILE A 25 -20.18 5.41 -40.21
N ALA A 26 -21.49 5.71 -40.22
CA ALA A 26 -22.18 6.31 -39.09
C ALA A 26 -22.27 5.36 -37.89
N GLU A 27 -22.66 4.10 -38.10
CA GLU A 27 -22.71 3.06 -37.05
C GLU A 27 -21.32 2.82 -36.46
N TYR A 28 -20.30 2.75 -37.31
CA TYR A 28 -18.92 2.63 -36.89
C TYR A 28 -18.47 3.78 -35.97
N LEU A 29 -18.77 5.02 -36.34
CA LEU A 29 -18.43 6.19 -35.54
C LEU A 29 -19.17 6.19 -34.19
N LEU A 30 -20.45 5.80 -34.18
CA LEU A 30 -21.23 5.67 -32.96
C LEU A 30 -20.64 4.63 -32.01
N ARG A 31 -20.27 3.44 -32.53
CA ARG A 31 -19.59 2.40 -31.75
C ARG A 31 -18.28 2.91 -31.15
N LYS A 32 -17.47 3.65 -31.90
CA LYS A 32 -16.22 4.24 -31.39
C LYS A 32 -16.42 5.31 -30.33
N LEU A 33 -17.49 6.09 -30.43
CA LEU A 33 -17.87 7.05 -29.39
C LEU A 33 -18.34 6.32 -28.14
N GLU A 34 -19.11 5.24 -28.27
CA GLU A 34 -19.50 4.40 -27.13
C GLU A 34 -18.31 3.73 -26.45
N ASP A 35 -17.39 3.12 -27.22
CA ASP A 35 -16.15 2.54 -26.69
C ASP A 35 -15.37 3.58 -25.87
N ARG A 36 -15.28 4.82 -26.37
CA ARG A 36 -14.60 5.91 -25.67
C ARG A 36 -15.33 6.34 -24.41
N ASN A 37 -16.65 6.50 -24.48
CA ASN A 37 -17.48 6.86 -23.33
C ASN A 37 -17.40 5.80 -22.23
N GLU A 38 -17.35 4.51 -22.61
CA GLU A 38 -17.18 3.42 -21.67
C GLU A 38 -15.80 3.45 -21.02
N LEU A 39 -14.74 3.70 -21.80
CA LEU A 39 -13.39 3.87 -21.26
C LEU A 39 -13.30 5.06 -20.28
N GLU A 40 -13.96 6.17 -20.60
CA GLU A 40 -14.05 7.35 -19.74
C GLU A 40 -14.82 7.05 -18.44
N ARG A 41 -15.91 6.27 -18.50
CA ARG A 41 -16.62 5.79 -17.30
C ARG A 41 -15.74 4.90 -16.43
N GLN A 42 -15.01 3.95 -17.03
CA GLN A 42 -14.11 3.06 -16.30
C GLN A 42 -12.97 3.84 -15.64
N LEU A 43 -12.38 4.81 -16.34
CA LEU A 43 -11.34 5.66 -15.80
C LEU A 43 -11.86 6.53 -14.65
N SER A 44 -13.07 7.10 -14.79
CA SER A 44 -13.74 7.85 -13.72
C SER A 44 -13.98 6.98 -12.49
N ALA A 45 -14.49 5.76 -12.66
CA ALA A 45 -14.74 4.83 -11.56
C ALA A 45 -13.44 4.45 -10.84
N LYS A 46 -12.37 4.17 -11.58
CA LYS A 46 -11.04 3.87 -11.03
C LYS A 46 -10.50 5.05 -10.22
N THR A 47 -10.58 6.26 -10.77
CA THR A 47 -10.14 7.50 -10.10
C THR A 47 -10.90 7.72 -8.79
N ILE A 48 -12.23 7.55 -8.80
CA ILE A 48 -13.05 7.64 -7.57
C ILE A 48 -12.62 6.58 -6.54
N SER A 49 -12.35 5.35 -6.99
CA SER A 49 -11.90 4.28 -6.08
C SER A 49 -10.55 4.61 -5.43
N GLU A 50 -9.62 5.18 -6.19
CA GLU A 50 -8.31 5.63 -5.70
C GLU A 50 -8.48 6.77 -4.69
N GLN A 51 -9.35 7.74 -4.99
CA GLN A 51 -9.67 8.85 -4.10
C GLN A 51 -10.28 8.35 -2.77
N ASN A 52 -11.20 7.39 -2.84
CA ASN A 52 -11.84 6.79 -1.66
C ASN A 52 -10.83 6.06 -0.78
N ILE A 53 -9.86 5.35 -1.39
CA ILE A 53 -8.76 4.71 -0.67
C ILE A 53 -7.93 5.78 0.06
N ILE A 54 -7.46 6.81 -0.66
CA ILE A 54 -6.67 7.90 -0.07
C ILE A 54 -7.38 8.54 1.13
N ASN A 55 -8.68 8.82 1.00
CA ASN A 55 -9.50 9.39 2.05
C ASN A 55 -9.68 8.44 3.25
N ALA A 56 -9.94 7.16 3.00
CA ALA A 56 -10.12 6.15 4.06
C ALA A 56 -8.85 5.95 4.91
N PHE A 57 -7.67 6.12 4.30
CA PHE A 57 -6.38 6.05 4.99
C PHE A 57 -5.93 7.40 5.59
N GLY A 58 -6.74 8.47 5.48
CA GLY A 58 -6.43 9.77 6.10
C GLY A 58 -5.19 10.47 5.52
N ILE A 59 -4.78 10.09 4.31
CA ILE A 59 -3.53 10.55 3.71
C ILE A 59 -3.75 11.95 3.12
N LYS A 60 -3.09 12.97 3.69
CA LYS A 60 -3.19 14.37 3.24
C LYS A 60 -1.94 14.78 2.45
N GLY A 61 -2.12 15.27 1.22
CA GLY A 61 -1.07 15.91 0.40
C GLY A 61 -1.40 15.93 -1.11
N GLU A 62 -1.21 17.07 -1.77
CA GLU A 62 -1.24 17.18 -3.25
C GLU A 62 0.18 16.96 -3.84
N GLY A 63 0.29 16.33 -5.01
CA GLY A 63 1.56 16.10 -5.71
C GLY A 63 2.22 14.74 -5.43
N ALA A 64 3.53 14.62 -5.67
CA ALA A 64 4.36 13.39 -5.67
C ALA A 64 4.18 12.42 -4.49
N HIS A 65 3.48 12.82 -3.43
CA HIS A 65 3.00 11.95 -2.36
C HIS A 65 2.07 10.84 -2.83
N SER A 66 1.21 11.04 -3.85
CA SER A 66 0.39 9.93 -4.38
C SER A 66 1.23 8.81 -5.02
N LYS A 67 2.39 9.16 -5.60
CA LYS A 67 3.35 8.18 -6.12
C LYS A 67 4.04 7.42 -4.99
N LEU A 68 4.46 8.11 -3.93
CA LEU A 68 5.00 7.49 -2.72
C LEU A 68 3.96 6.59 -2.02
N VAL A 69 2.68 6.95 -2.04
CA VAL A 69 1.59 6.15 -1.46
C VAL A 69 1.35 4.88 -2.27
N ILE A 70 1.34 4.95 -3.60
CA ILE A 70 1.23 3.76 -4.45
C ILE A 70 2.44 2.85 -4.23
N GLU A 71 3.66 3.40 -4.21
CA GLU A 71 4.89 2.64 -3.93
C GLU A 71 4.85 1.98 -2.55
N TYR A 72 4.39 2.71 -1.53
CA TYR A 72 4.23 2.22 -0.16
C TYR A 72 3.19 1.10 -0.04
N VAL A 73 1.99 1.28 -0.61
CA VAL A 73 0.95 0.25 -0.63
C VAL A 73 1.41 -0.96 -1.45
N HIS A 74 2.08 -0.74 -2.57
CA HIS A 74 2.65 -1.83 -3.38
C HIS A 74 3.72 -2.61 -2.61
N ALA A 75 4.57 -1.93 -1.83
CA ALA A 75 5.56 -2.58 -0.98
C ALA A 75 4.89 -3.46 0.09
N LEU A 76 3.87 -2.96 0.78
CA LEU A 76 3.07 -3.74 1.73
C LEU A 76 2.35 -4.93 1.07
N VAL A 77 1.82 -4.76 -0.14
CA VAL A 77 1.17 -5.84 -0.89
C VAL A 77 2.20 -6.91 -1.31
N ALA A 78 3.39 -6.49 -1.76
CA ALA A 78 4.48 -7.39 -2.12
C ALA A 78 5.00 -8.18 -0.90
N GLU A 79 5.19 -7.51 0.24
CA GLU A 79 5.56 -8.15 1.50
C GLU A 79 4.52 -9.18 1.94
N ASN A 80 3.23 -8.83 1.87
CA ASN A 80 2.13 -9.77 2.15
C ASN A 80 2.08 -10.97 1.19
N ALA A 81 2.35 -10.73 -0.10
CA ALA A 81 2.42 -11.82 -1.08
C ALA A 81 3.61 -12.76 -0.78
N ALA A 82 4.77 -12.19 -0.42
CA ALA A 82 5.94 -12.96 -0.02
C ALA A 82 5.69 -13.78 1.27
N LEU A 83 5.04 -13.18 2.29
CA LEU A 83 4.62 -13.87 3.51
C LEU A 83 3.72 -15.08 3.21
N LYS A 84 2.71 -14.90 2.35
CA LYS A 84 1.78 -15.99 1.96
C LYS A 84 2.46 -17.09 1.15
N ALA A 85 3.43 -16.72 0.31
CA ALA A 85 4.21 -17.64 -0.51
C ALA A 85 5.34 -18.32 0.26
N PHE A 86 5.70 -17.84 1.45
CA PHE A 86 6.83 -18.36 2.22
C PHE A 86 6.65 -19.85 2.53
N ARG A 87 7.67 -20.64 2.22
CA ARG A 87 7.74 -22.07 2.54
C ARG A 87 9.11 -22.36 3.16
N PRO A 88 9.18 -22.95 4.36
CA PRO A 88 10.45 -23.34 4.95
C PRO A 88 11.20 -24.32 4.04
N GLN A 89 12.52 -24.13 3.91
CA GLN A 89 13.34 -25.05 3.14
C GLN A 89 13.47 -26.38 3.91
N PRO A 90 13.20 -27.54 3.27
CA PRO A 90 13.20 -28.84 3.96
C PRO A 90 14.50 -29.22 4.67
N ASN A 91 15.65 -28.72 4.20
CA ASN A 91 16.96 -28.96 4.81
C ASN A 91 17.66 -27.66 5.26
N GLY A 92 16.88 -26.58 5.43
CA GLY A 92 17.41 -25.29 5.85
C GLY A 92 17.71 -25.25 7.35
N ALA A 93 18.51 -24.27 7.78
CA ALA A 93 18.83 -24.06 9.20
C ALA A 93 17.58 -23.95 10.09
N ALA A 94 16.50 -23.33 9.60
CA ALA A 94 15.24 -23.22 10.32
C ALA A 94 14.54 -24.59 10.53
N MET A 95 14.66 -25.51 9.56
CA MET A 95 14.11 -26.86 9.72
C MET A 95 14.92 -27.66 10.73
N MET A 96 16.25 -27.56 10.72
CA MET A 96 17.10 -28.17 11.74
C MET A 96 16.77 -27.64 13.14
N GLU A 97 16.70 -26.32 13.31
CA GLU A 97 16.36 -25.67 14.58
C GLU A 97 14.98 -26.10 15.10
N ALA A 98 13.99 -26.19 14.20
CA ALA A 98 12.65 -26.64 14.55
C ALA A 98 12.61 -28.14 14.93
N LEU A 99 13.40 -28.98 14.26
CA LEU A 99 13.52 -30.39 14.61
C LEU A 99 14.22 -30.57 15.96
N ASP A 100 15.27 -29.80 16.24
CA ASP A 100 15.96 -29.83 17.53
C ASP A 100 15.00 -29.51 18.68
N VAL A 101 14.17 -28.47 18.52
CA VAL A 101 13.15 -28.11 19.51
C VAL A 101 12.05 -29.15 19.60
N PHE A 102 11.61 -29.70 18.47
CA PHE A 102 10.58 -30.74 18.45
C PHE A 102 11.03 -32.01 19.18
N PHE A 103 12.26 -32.45 18.97
CA PHE A 103 12.81 -33.65 19.60
C PHE A 103 13.34 -33.42 21.02
N ALA A 104 13.53 -32.17 21.45
CA ALA A 104 13.98 -31.86 22.81
C ALA A 104 12.93 -32.14 23.89
N ASN A 105 11.63 -32.22 23.53
CA ASN A 105 10.54 -32.41 24.48
C ASN A 105 9.57 -33.52 24.05
N GLU A 106 9.97 -34.76 24.33
CA GLU A 106 9.15 -35.97 24.05
C GLU A 106 7.95 -36.13 25.00
N GLU A 107 7.96 -35.44 26.15
CA GLU A 107 6.93 -35.56 27.19
C GLU A 107 5.69 -34.71 26.88
N TYR A 108 5.85 -33.61 26.13
CA TYR A 108 4.76 -32.74 25.69
C TYR A 108 4.83 -32.42 24.19
N PRO A 109 4.43 -33.37 23.33
CA PRO A 109 4.60 -33.27 21.88
C PRO A 109 3.80 -32.14 21.24
N GLU A 110 2.66 -31.73 21.81
CA GLU A 110 1.88 -30.60 21.29
C GLU A 110 2.61 -29.26 21.47
N GLY A 111 3.26 -29.06 22.62
CA GLY A 111 4.07 -27.85 22.88
C GLY A 111 5.31 -27.82 22.01
N ALA A 112 6.01 -28.95 21.91
CA ALA A 112 7.18 -29.09 21.04
C ALA A 112 6.84 -28.80 19.57
N MET A 113 5.66 -29.26 19.11
CA MET A 113 5.15 -28.95 17.77
C MET A 113 4.82 -27.46 17.60
N SER A 114 4.23 -26.82 18.60
CA SER A 114 3.94 -25.38 18.59
C SER A 114 5.23 -24.54 18.51
N ASP A 115 6.24 -24.89 19.30
CA ASP A 115 7.52 -24.15 19.32
C ASP A 115 8.28 -24.33 17.99
N ALA A 116 8.26 -25.54 17.42
CA ALA A 116 8.80 -25.81 16.10
C ALA A 116 8.06 -25.02 15.00
N PHE A 117 6.73 -24.91 15.08
CA PHE A 117 5.93 -24.10 14.16
C PHE A 117 6.28 -22.62 14.24
N ASP A 118 6.46 -22.08 15.45
CA ASP A 118 6.85 -20.69 15.66
C ASP A 118 8.19 -20.35 14.99
N ILE A 119 9.16 -21.26 15.09
CA ILE A 119 10.49 -21.12 14.46
C ILE A 119 10.36 -21.12 12.93
N LEU A 120 9.58 -22.05 12.39
CA LEU A 120 9.43 -22.21 10.95
C LEU A 120 8.63 -21.09 10.30
N CYS A 121 7.52 -20.68 10.93
CA CYS A 121 6.49 -19.88 10.28
C CYS A 121 6.39 -18.45 10.82
N CYS A 122 6.68 -18.22 12.09
CA CYS A 122 6.36 -16.95 12.75
C CYS A 122 7.59 -16.04 12.97
N LYS A 123 8.77 -16.61 13.27
CA LYS A 123 9.95 -15.82 13.69
C LYS A 123 10.93 -15.48 12.56
N ARG A 124 10.81 -16.10 11.39
CA ARG A 124 11.82 -16.00 10.30
C ARG A 124 11.47 -15.01 9.21
N VAL A 125 10.20 -14.62 9.06
CA VAL A 125 9.82 -13.66 8.00
C VAL A 125 9.89 -12.25 8.55
N SER A 126 10.88 -11.49 8.09
CA SER A 126 10.99 -10.07 8.38
C SER A 126 9.92 -9.31 7.61
N THR A 127 9.29 -8.34 8.27
CA THR A 127 8.21 -7.52 7.71
C THR A 127 8.54 -6.03 7.84
N PRO A 128 9.63 -5.57 7.22
CA PRO A 128 10.13 -4.20 7.37
C PRO A 128 9.11 -3.13 6.92
N GLU A 129 8.29 -3.41 5.90
CA GLU A 129 7.29 -2.47 5.42
C GLU A 129 6.14 -2.36 6.43
N THR A 130 5.69 -3.50 6.98
CA THR A 130 4.70 -3.51 8.07
C THR A 130 5.26 -2.84 9.34
N ASP A 131 6.52 -3.07 9.69
CA ASP A 131 7.16 -2.42 10.84
C ASP A 131 7.23 -0.89 10.65
N ALA A 132 7.60 -0.42 9.46
CA ALA A 132 7.60 0.99 9.11
C ALA A 132 6.18 1.58 9.14
N ALA A 133 5.17 0.82 8.68
CA ALA A 133 3.77 1.22 8.76
C ALA A 133 3.30 1.43 10.20
N ILE A 134 3.60 0.47 11.08
CA ILE A 134 3.25 0.56 12.50
C ILE A 134 3.97 1.74 13.15
N ALA A 135 5.23 2.00 12.78
CA ALA A 135 5.97 3.15 13.28
C ALA A 135 5.37 4.49 12.84
N GLU A 136 4.91 4.61 11.59
CA GLU A 136 4.21 5.80 11.09
C GLU A 136 2.87 6.01 11.82
N ILE A 137 2.05 4.97 11.97
CA ILE A 137 0.77 5.05 12.70
C ILE A 137 0.99 5.52 14.14
N LYS A 138 2.00 4.97 14.82
CA LYS A 138 2.39 5.42 16.17
C LYS A 138 2.85 6.88 16.17
N ALA A 139 3.64 7.30 15.18
CA ALA A 139 4.12 8.67 15.05
C ALA A 139 2.97 9.67 14.83
N GLN A 140 1.97 9.31 14.02
CA GLN A 140 0.77 10.14 13.79
C GLN A 140 -0.01 10.38 15.09
N GLY A 141 -0.25 9.33 15.89
CA GLY A 141 -0.91 9.49 17.19
C GLY A 141 -0.11 10.40 18.14
N VAL A 142 1.22 10.31 18.11
CA VAL A 142 2.08 11.21 18.90
C VAL A 142 2.02 12.64 18.37
N ASP A 143 1.99 12.85 17.05
CA ASP A 143 1.86 14.18 16.45
C ASP A 143 0.54 14.85 16.82
N GLU A 144 -0.57 14.10 16.84
CA GLU A 144 -1.88 14.60 17.29
C GLU A 144 -1.83 15.03 18.76
N TYR A 145 -1.29 14.18 19.64
CA TYR A 145 -1.10 14.52 21.05
C TYR A 145 -0.19 15.74 21.24
N ALA A 146 0.91 15.81 20.48
CA ALA A 146 1.86 16.91 20.52
C ALA A 146 1.21 18.23 20.12
N ASN A 147 0.43 18.24 19.03
CA ASN A 147 -0.29 19.42 18.57
C ASN A 147 -1.34 19.89 19.60
N ALA A 148 -2.07 18.96 20.22
CA ALA A 148 -3.01 19.29 21.29
C ALA A 148 -2.29 19.90 22.50
N THR A 149 -1.14 19.34 22.88
CA THR A 149 -0.32 19.84 24.00
C THR A 149 0.22 21.24 23.71
N ILE A 150 0.75 21.48 22.50
CA ILE A 150 1.23 22.80 22.10
C ILE A 150 0.10 23.84 22.16
N ALA A 151 -1.08 23.49 21.65
CA ALA A 151 -2.23 24.40 21.67
C ALA A 151 -2.64 24.80 23.09
N ILE A 152 -2.60 23.87 24.06
CA ILE A 152 -2.84 24.17 25.48
C ILE A 152 -1.79 25.14 26.01
N GLY A 153 -0.51 24.87 25.76
CA GLY A 153 0.57 25.73 26.21
C GLY A 153 0.53 27.13 25.59
N GLU A 154 0.05 27.26 24.35
CA GLU A 154 -0.18 28.56 23.71
C GLU A 154 -1.32 29.35 24.37
N ASP A 155 -2.43 28.70 24.70
CA ASP A 155 -3.59 29.33 25.38
C ASP A 155 -3.24 29.77 26.81
N GLU A 156 -2.56 28.90 27.56
CA GLU A 156 -2.11 29.16 28.93
C GLU A 156 -0.88 30.08 28.99
N ARG A 157 -0.23 30.33 27.85
CA ARG A 157 1.08 31.03 27.76
C ARG A 157 2.17 30.36 28.60
N ASP A 158 2.14 29.04 28.66
CA ASP A 158 3.10 28.20 29.37
C ASP A 158 4.13 27.61 28.39
N LEU A 159 5.38 28.07 28.51
CA LEU A 159 6.47 27.63 27.65
C LEU A 159 6.91 26.18 27.94
N ASP A 160 6.71 25.67 29.15
CA ASP A 160 7.09 24.31 29.52
C ASP A 160 6.14 23.30 28.87
N ILE A 161 4.85 23.63 28.78
CA ILE A 161 3.86 22.83 28.06
C ILE A 161 4.15 22.82 26.56
N ILE A 162 4.48 23.98 25.96
CA ILE A 162 4.90 24.07 24.56
C ILE A 162 6.17 23.25 24.32
N TYR A 163 7.13 23.31 25.24
CA TYR A 163 8.36 22.51 25.16
C TYR A 163 8.05 21.01 25.18
N ALA A 164 7.19 20.55 26.09
CA ALA A 164 6.78 19.15 26.18
C ALA A 164 6.13 18.66 24.87
N GLY A 165 5.23 19.44 24.27
CA GLY A 165 4.64 19.11 22.97
C GLY A 165 5.67 19.05 21.84
N ASN A 166 6.67 19.94 21.83
CA ASN A 166 7.77 19.86 20.85
C ASN A 166 8.67 18.63 21.06
N GLN A 167 8.89 18.20 22.30
CA GLN A 167 9.60 16.93 22.57
C GLN A 167 8.81 15.72 22.05
N ALA A 168 7.48 15.74 22.16
CA ALA A 168 6.64 14.70 21.57
C ALA A 168 6.78 14.66 20.03
N LYS A 169 6.86 15.81 19.34
CA LYS A 169 7.16 15.85 17.89
C LYS A 169 8.51 15.25 17.54
N LEU A 170 9.54 15.50 18.36
CA LEU A 170 10.85 14.87 18.17
C LEU A 170 10.77 13.35 18.34
N PHE A 171 10.02 12.86 19.32
CA PHE A 171 9.77 11.44 19.50
C PHE A 171 9.05 10.81 18.29
N ALA A 172 8.03 11.47 17.75
CA ALA A 172 7.36 11.03 16.52
C ALA A 172 8.34 10.90 15.35
N LYS A 173 9.29 11.83 15.22
CA LYS A 173 10.35 11.76 14.21
C LYS A 173 11.30 10.57 14.42
N HIS A 174 11.59 10.21 15.67
CA HIS A 174 12.42 9.04 15.98
C HIS A 174 11.72 7.73 15.61
N LEU A 175 10.42 7.62 15.88
CA LEU A 175 9.60 6.47 15.47
C LEU A 175 9.69 6.26 13.95
N ARG A 176 9.46 7.31 13.15
CA ARG A 176 9.58 7.26 11.68
C ARG A 176 10.95 6.85 11.18
N ALA A 177 12.00 7.23 11.90
CA ALA A 177 13.38 6.86 11.58
C ALA A 177 13.76 5.45 12.04
N GLY A 178 12.81 4.67 12.59
CA GLY A 178 13.07 3.33 13.16
C GLY A 178 13.91 3.34 14.43
N ARG A 179 14.10 4.51 15.07
CA ARG A 179 14.86 4.61 16.32
C ARG A 179 13.92 4.37 17.49
N LYS A 180 14.21 3.34 18.28
CA LYS A 180 13.59 3.19 19.61
C LYS A 180 14.21 4.28 20.48
N GLY A 181 13.36 5.18 21.01
CA GLY A 181 13.77 6.32 21.83
C GLY A 181 14.60 5.94 23.03
#